data_AF-A0A1V5URC5-F1
#
_entry.id   AF-A0A1V5URC5-F1
#
_cell.length_a   1.000
_cell.length_b   1.000
_cell.length_c   1.000
_cell.angle_alpha   90.00
_cell.angle_beta   90.00
_cell.angle_gamma   90.00
#
_symmetry.space_group_name_H-M   'P 1'
#
loop_
_entity.id
_entity.type
_entity.pdbx_description
1 polymer ?
#
loop_
_entity_poly.entity_id
_entity_poly.type
_entity_poly.pdbx_seq_one_letter_code
_entity_poly.pdbx_strand_id
1 'polypeptide(L)'
;MPLYKANLKVEHDAISFRAVQRFFDSLCGDLAVPAREKLDMELAIEEGVMYLVEAAAATDAACQPIDISIEFDNSSITITMLSPCRPFDHGSLPQYDPGAAAAEEAESASSGLGSFLMFKKLDSVQWRYIEKTGMQLTMRKMLPASAAVRERGPKGAARPESAAELAGALSIRPLKTEKEALAVSICAYDVYKYAYKDVVYYPAQLLEDNLSGKMLSMIAIDEAGKVIGHYALVKNAPQERIGELGAAFVRPEFRKHNIFMQLCDAMHENFEGLGLDGVFSLSVTSHASTQRHSERTGRKTTGIRLASAPAVFVEGAKPGERVTSVVNYRQLSRRPLKTIYIPGRYRDIVLSAYGDIGLDVRQGSPDEEPAGSVLQGVSCKNDFVWRRSSMEVYGGPNSQGKLQAYFELALEQKMASIVLAVDLENPDAPLIAEFASGLGFFYSGVMPGCLKGGRDALHMQYLNGETVDTSKMILYTDSAKRIMDFIMREAPRVFEKGEPR
;
A
#
# COMPACT_ATOMS: atom_id res chain seq x y z
N MET A 1 -7.35 -17.68 -21.65
CA MET A 1 -6.20 -17.54 -20.73
C MET A 1 -5.17 -18.56 -21.14
N PRO A 2 -3.86 -18.26 -21.10
CA PRO A 2 -2.85 -19.26 -21.40
C PRO A 2 -3.02 -20.44 -20.43
N LEU A 3 -2.85 -21.66 -20.94
CA LEU A 3 -2.89 -22.90 -20.17
C LEU A 3 -1.78 -22.93 -19.13
N TYR A 4 -0.65 -22.34 -19.48
CA TYR A 4 0.49 -22.16 -18.62
C TYR A 4 1.25 -20.90 -19.01
N LYS A 5 1.72 -20.15 -18.01
CA LYS A 5 2.65 -19.04 -18.21
C LYS A 5 3.70 -19.06 -17.12
N ALA A 6 4.97 -19.07 -17.52
CA ALA A 6 6.10 -18.85 -16.63
C ALA A 6 6.87 -17.60 -17.06
N ASN A 7 7.37 -16.85 -16.08
CA ASN A 7 8.31 -15.76 -16.30
C ASN A 7 9.59 -16.11 -15.53
N LEU A 8 10.70 -16.22 -16.25
CA LEU A 8 12.01 -16.57 -15.75
C LEU A 8 12.93 -15.36 -15.90
N LYS A 9 13.81 -15.14 -14.93
CA LYS A 9 14.88 -14.16 -15.01
C LYS A 9 16.20 -14.92 -15.04
N VAL A 10 16.96 -14.77 -16.12
CA VAL A 10 18.01 -15.72 -16.53
C VAL A 10 19.31 -14.96 -16.75
N GLU A 11 20.36 -15.32 -16.01
CA GLU A 11 21.69 -14.73 -16.17
C GLU A 11 22.33 -15.13 -17.51
N HIS A 12 23.26 -14.30 -18.02
CA HIS A 12 23.99 -14.55 -19.26
C HIS A 12 25.09 -15.62 -19.09
N ASP A 13 24.70 -16.84 -18.70
CA ASP A 13 25.62 -17.96 -18.54
C ASP A 13 25.03 -19.30 -19.03
N ALA A 14 25.94 -20.21 -19.40
CA ALA A 14 25.57 -21.49 -20.02
C ALA A 14 24.84 -22.47 -19.07
N ILE A 15 24.89 -22.28 -17.75
CA ILE A 15 24.15 -23.10 -16.78
C ILE A 15 22.70 -22.63 -16.76
N SER A 16 22.49 -21.31 -16.67
CA SER A 16 21.17 -20.67 -16.68
C SER A 16 20.39 -21.01 -17.95
N PHE A 17 21.03 -20.99 -19.12
CA PHE A 17 20.36 -21.37 -20.38
C PHE A 17 19.99 -22.85 -20.42
N ARG A 18 20.88 -23.75 -19.98
CA ARG A 18 20.54 -25.18 -19.87
C ARG A 18 19.38 -25.45 -18.91
N ALA A 19 19.24 -24.64 -17.86
CA ALA A 19 18.11 -24.75 -16.95
C ALA A 19 16.79 -24.35 -17.63
N VAL A 20 16.78 -23.28 -18.43
CA VAL A 20 15.61 -22.86 -19.22
C VAL A 20 15.19 -23.95 -20.22
N GLN A 21 16.16 -24.57 -20.91
CA GLN A 21 15.88 -25.64 -21.86
C GLN A 21 15.27 -26.87 -21.18
N ARG A 22 15.85 -27.31 -20.05
CA ARG A 22 15.31 -28.44 -19.28
C ARG A 22 13.94 -28.15 -18.71
N PHE A 23 13.71 -26.91 -18.28
CA PHE A 23 12.40 -26.47 -17.82
C PHE A 23 11.37 -26.51 -18.97
N PHE A 24 11.72 -26.00 -20.14
CA PHE A 24 10.87 -26.06 -21.34
C PHE A 24 10.58 -27.50 -21.78
N ASP A 25 11.61 -28.35 -21.80
CA ASP A 25 11.50 -29.79 -22.12
C ASP A 25 10.53 -30.50 -21.18
N SER A 26 10.70 -30.31 -19.86
CA SER A 26 9.81 -30.87 -18.85
C SER A 26 8.36 -30.40 -19.03
N LEU A 27 8.16 -29.12 -19.32
CA LEU A 27 6.82 -28.58 -19.59
C LEU A 27 6.20 -29.20 -20.85
N CYS A 28 6.97 -29.33 -21.93
CA CYS A 28 6.50 -29.96 -23.16
C CYS A 28 6.08 -31.42 -22.93
N GLY A 29 6.82 -32.16 -22.10
CA GLY A 29 6.49 -33.52 -21.70
C GLY A 29 5.16 -33.61 -20.94
N ASP A 30 4.98 -32.78 -19.90
CA ASP A 30 3.77 -32.78 -19.07
C ASP A 30 2.53 -32.27 -19.81
N LEU A 31 2.73 -31.33 -20.74
CA LEU A 31 1.69 -30.72 -21.57
C LEU A 31 1.38 -31.52 -22.84
N ALA A 32 2.07 -32.65 -23.05
CA ALA A 32 1.93 -33.52 -24.22
C ALA A 32 2.10 -32.78 -25.55
N VAL A 33 3.04 -31.83 -25.59
CA VAL A 33 3.42 -31.13 -26.82
C VAL A 33 4.01 -32.13 -27.81
N PRO A 34 3.60 -32.13 -29.10
CA PRO A 34 4.13 -33.09 -30.03
C PRO A 34 5.64 -32.86 -30.27
N ALA A 35 6.37 -33.94 -30.47
CA ALA A 35 7.84 -33.94 -30.47
C ALA A 35 8.45 -33.00 -31.53
N ARG A 36 7.77 -32.80 -32.66
CA ARG A 36 8.24 -31.92 -33.73
C ARG A 36 8.20 -30.46 -33.31
N GLU A 37 7.09 -30.00 -32.77
CA GLU A 37 6.89 -28.62 -32.32
C GLU A 37 7.79 -28.31 -31.12
N LYS A 38 8.01 -29.29 -30.24
CA LYS A 38 8.99 -29.20 -29.16
C LYS A 38 10.40 -28.94 -29.71
N LEU A 39 10.89 -29.76 -30.64
CA LEU A 39 12.23 -29.62 -31.21
C LEU A 39 12.40 -28.29 -31.96
N ASP A 40 11.39 -27.88 -32.73
CA ASP A 40 11.40 -26.60 -33.44
C ASP A 40 11.49 -25.41 -32.43
N MET A 41 10.85 -25.52 -31.27
CA MET A 41 10.92 -24.49 -30.21
C MET A 41 12.20 -24.54 -29.38
N GLU A 42 12.75 -25.72 -29.07
CA GLU A 42 14.04 -25.85 -28.37
C GLU A 42 15.16 -25.19 -29.15
N LEU A 43 15.20 -25.44 -30.47
CA LEU A 43 16.11 -24.78 -31.40
C LEU A 43 15.93 -23.25 -31.36
N ALA A 44 14.70 -22.77 -31.41
CA ALA A 44 14.43 -21.34 -31.36
C ALA A 44 14.85 -20.69 -30.03
N ILE A 45 14.75 -21.41 -28.91
CA ILE A 45 15.24 -20.93 -27.62
C ILE A 45 16.75 -20.77 -27.65
N GLU A 46 17.48 -21.77 -28.15
CA GLU A 46 18.94 -21.72 -28.28
C GLU A 46 19.40 -20.53 -29.12
N GLU A 47 18.84 -20.41 -30.32
CA GLU A 47 19.20 -19.34 -31.26
C GLU A 47 18.80 -17.97 -30.74
N GLY A 48 17.57 -17.82 -30.23
CA GLY A 48 17.08 -16.55 -29.69
C GLY A 48 17.92 -16.05 -28.51
N VAL A 49 18.35 -16.95 -27.63
CA VAL A 49 19.27 -16.62 -26.53
C VAL A 49 20.63 -16.20 -27.07
N MET A 50 21.20 -16.95 -28.01
CA MET A 50 22.52 -16.64 -28.58
C MET A 50 22.54 -15.24 -29.19
N TYR A 51 21.51 -14.90 -29.98
CA TYR A 51 21.37 -13.56 -30.57
C TYR A 51 21.31 -12.44 -29.53
N LEU A 52 20.58 -12.64 -28.44
CA LEU A 52 20.47 -11.63 -27.38
C LEU A 52 21.77 -11.50 -26.57
N VAL A 53 22.48 -12.62 -26.34
CA VAL A 53 23.79 -12.62 -25.69
C VAL A 53 24.82 -11.87 -26.54
N GLU A 54 24.89 -12.15 -27.85
CA GLU A 54 25.79 -11.46 -28.78
C GLU A 54 25.48 -9.96 -28.86
N ALA A 55 24.20 -9.59 -28.94
CA ALA A 55 23.78 -8.20 -28.95
C ALA A 55 24.11 -7.46 -27.63
N ALA A 56 24.08 -8.15 -26.50
CA ALA A 56 24.41 -7.60 -25.18
C ALA A 56 25.93 -7.53 -24.93
N ALA A 57 26.74 -8.41 -25.53
CA ALA A 57 28.17 -8.55 -25.29
C ALA A 57 28.99 -7.27 -25.59
N ALA A 58 28.51 -6.42 -26.50
CA ALA A 58 29.15 -5.15 -26.87
C ALA A 58 28.71 -3.95 -25.98
N THR A 59 28.08 -4.22 -24.82
CA THR A 59 27.48 -3.19 -23.96
C THR A 59 27.76 -3.45 -22.48
N ASP A 60 27.69 -2.40 -21.65
CA ASP A 60 27.76 -2.51 -20.18
C ASP A 60 26.61 -3.32 -19.57
N ALA A 61 25.64 -3.74 -20.39
CA ALA A 61 24.49 -4.55 -20.00
C ALA A 61 24.72 -6.06 -20.15
N ALA A 62 25.91 -6.51 -20.56
CA ALA A 62 26.26 -7.93 -20.68
C ALA A 62 26.10 -8.73 -19.36
N CYS A 63 26.05 -8.05 -18.21
CA CYS A 63 25.84 -8.64 -16.89
C CYS A 63 24.39 -8.53 -16.37
N GLN A 64 23.43 -8.03 -17.18
CA GLN A 64 22.04 -7.93 -16.76
C GLN A 64 21.22 -9.12 -17.26
N PRO A 65 20.42 -9.78 -16.41
CA PRO A 65 19.68 -10.98 -16.81
C PRO A 65 18.64 -10.72 -17.91
N ILE A 66 18.38 -11.75 -18.71
CA ILE A 66 17.33 -11.83 -19.73
C ILE A 66 16.02 -12.24 -19.04
N ASP A 67 14.94 -11.49 -19.30
CA ASP A 67 13.59 -11.88 -18.90
C ASP A 67 12.99 -12.79 -19.99
N ILE A 68 12.68 -14.03 -19.65
CA ILE A 68 12.10 -15.04 -20.55
C ILE A 68 10.69 -15.39 -20.09
N SER A 69 9.69 -15.10 -20.91
CA SER A 69 8.30 -15.52 -20.73
C SER A 69 7.99 -16.70 -21.64
N ILE A 70 7.51 -17.80 -21.08
CA ILE A 70 7.11 -19.02 -21.79
C ILE A 70 5.62 -19.22 -21.58
N GLU A 71 4.85 -19.18 -22.67
CA GLU A 71 3.41 -19.31 -22.67
C GLU A 71 2.97 -20.50 -23.51
N PHE A 72 2.14 -21.36 -22.93
CA PHE A 72 1.44 -22.41 -23.64
C PHE A 72 -0.05 -22.07 -23.71
N ASP A 73 -0.60 -22.08 -24.92
CA ASP A 73 -2.02 -21.97 -25.20
C ASP A 73 -2.50 -23.25 -25.92
N ASN A 74 -3.81 -23.42 -26.03
CA ASN A 74 -4.44 -24.56 -26.70
C ASN A 74 -4.00 -24.74 -28.15
N SER A 75 -3.57 -23.66 -28.81
CA SER A 75 -3.20 -23.67 -30.23
C SER A 75 -1.78 -23.20 -30.50
N SER A 76 -0.98 -22.82 -29.49
CA SER A 76 0.36 -22.31 -29.74
C SER A 76 1.27 -22.30 -28.52
N ILE A 77 2.58 -22.35 -28.77
CA ILE A 77 3.64 -22.03 -27.83
C ILE A 77 4.17 -20.65 -28.19
N THR A 78 4.27 -19.74 -27.22
CA THR A 78 4.85 -18.41 -27.41
C THR A 78 5.98 -18.21 -26.40
N ILE A 79 7.15 -17.81 -26.88
CA ILE A 79 8.29 -17.44 -26.05
C ILE A 79 8.64 -15.99 -26.32
N THR A 80 8.72 -15.20 -25.27
CA THR A 80 9.14 -13.80 -25.34
C THR A 80 10.39 -13.62 -24.50
N MET A 81 11.47 -13.15 -25.10
CA MET A 81 12.73 -12.86 -24.43
C MET A 81 12.98 -11.36 -24.49
N LEU A 82 13.38 -10.77 -23.37
CA LEU A 82 13.70 -9.35 -23.25
C LEU A 82 15.09 -9.21 -22.63
N SER A 83 16.02 -8.62 -23.38
CA SER A 83 17.39 -8.37 -22.93
C SER A 83 17.72 -6.89 -23.00
N PRO A 84 18.33 -6.31 -21.95
CA PRO A 84 18.92 -4.98 -22.01
C PRO A 84 20.11 -4.96 -22.98
N CYS A 85 19.89 -4.47 -24.20
CA CYS A 85 20.95 -4.31 -25.19
C CYS A 85 20.66 -3.11 -26.12
N ARG A 86 21.61 -2.77 -27.00
CA ARG A 86 21.44 -1.68 -27.97
C ARG A 86 20.39 -2.06 -29.03
N PRO A 87 19.60 -1.09 -29.54
CA PRO A 87 18.82 -1.31 -30.76
C PRO A 87 19.74 -1.71 -31.92
N PHE A 88 19.28 -2.64 -32.76
CA PHE A 88 19.99 -3.04 -33.97
C PHE A 88 19.00 -3.25 -35.13
N ASP A 89 19.51 -3.16 -36.37
CA ASP A 89 18.70 -3.39 -37.56
C ASP A 89 18.49 -4.89 -37.80
N HIS A 90 17.24 -5.35 -37.67
CA HIS A 90 16.88 -6.74 -37.91
C HIS A 90 16.92 -7.12 -39.39
N GLY A 91 16.81 -6.14 -40.30
CA GLY A 91 16.90 -6.35 -41.74
C GLY A 91 18.32 -6.64 -42.23
N SER A 92 19.34 -6.39 -41.40
CA SER A 92 20.74 -6.67 -41.68
C SER A 92 21.27 -7.97 -41.07
N LEU A 93 20.39 -8.82 -40.52
CA LEU A 93 20.81 -10.15 -40.05
C LEU A 93 21.41 -10.96 -41.21
N PRO A 94 22.51 -11.71 -41.00
CA PRO A 94 23.12 -12.50 -42.06
C PRO A 94 22.11 -13.49 -42.64
N GLN A 95 21.99 -13.54 -43.97
CA GLN A 95 21.12 -14.51 -44.65
C GLN A 95 21.90 -15.76 -45.00
N TYR A 96 21.43 -16.91 -44.51
CA TYR A 96 21.98 -18.20 -44.89
C TYR A 96 21.54 -18.57 -46.32
N ASP A 97 22.50 -18.86 -47.20
CA ASP A 97 22.27 -19.41 -48.55
C ASP A 97 22.59 -20.91 -48.59
N PRO A 98 21.58 -21.79 -48.69
CA PRO A 98 21.78 -23.24 -48.79
C PRO A 98 22.58 -23.68 -50.02
N GLY A 99 22.67 -22.84 -51.07
CA GLY A 99 23.39 -23.13 -52.31
C GLY A 99 24.89 -22.81 -52.25
N ALA A 100 25.33 -21.98 -51.29
CA ALA A 100 26.72 -21.54 -51.17
C ALA A 100 27.62 -22.53 -50.42
N ALA A 101 27.06 -23.46 -49.63
CA ALA A 101 27.80 -24.45 -48.83
C ALA A 101 28.62 -25.47 -49.64
N ALA A 102 28.49 -25.50 -50.97
CA ALA A 102 29.24 -26.38 -51.86
C ALA A 102 30.59 -25.79 -52.35
N ALA A 103 30.93 -24.54 -52.00
CA ALA A 103 32.20 -23.90 -52.30
C ALA A 103 32.83 -23.36 -50.99
N GLU A 104 34.07 -23.76 -50.72
CA GLU A 104 34.80 -23.72 -49.43
C GLU A 104 34.69 -22.45 -48.55
N GLU A 105 34.35 -22.63 -47.26
CA GLU A 105 35.15 -22.46 -46.02
C GLU A 105 34.19 -22.61 -44.81
N ALA A 106 34.52 -23.44 -43.83
CA ALA A 106 33.56 -23.92 -42.82
C ALA A 106 33.00 -22.86 -41.85
N GLU A 107 33.67 -21.72 -41.67
CA GLU A 107 33.22 -20.63 -40.77
C GLU A 107 32.29 -19.60 -41.45
N SER A 108 32.41 -19.38 -42.77
CA SER A 108 31.51 -18.49 -43.51
C SER A 108 30.20 -19.18 -43.92
N ALA A 109 30.22 -20.51 -43.98
CA ALA A 109 29.07 -21.35 -44.35
C ALA A 109 27.98 -21.45 -43.26
N SER A 110 28.23 -21.07 -42.01
CA SER A 110 27.25 -21.15 -40.91
C SER A 110 26.62 -19.80 -40.52
N SER A 111 27.12 -18.69 -41.08
CA SER A 111 26.61 -17.35 -40.80
C SER A 111 25.15 -17.22 -41.23
N GLY A 112 24.30 -16.77 -40.30
CA GLY A 112 22.86 -16.59 -40.55
C GLY A 112 22.01 -17.86 -40.43
N LEU A 113 22.62 -19.02 -40.19
CA LEU A 113 21.93 -20.31 -40.09
C LEU A 113 20.89 -20.32 -38.97
N GLY A 114 21.21 -19.75 -37.79
CA GLY A 114 20.31 -19.67 -36.64
C GLY A 114 19.01 -18.91 -36.94
N SER A 115 19.15 -17.68 -37.48
CA SER A 115 17.99 -16.88 -37.90
C SER A 115 17.18 -17.57 -38.99
N PHE A 116 17.85 -18.18 -39.99
CA PHE A 116 17.19 -18.94 -41.05
C PHE A 116 16.36 -20.11 -40.51
N LEU A 117 16.91 -20.85 -39.54
CA LEU A 117 16.20 -21.95 -38.89
C LEU A 117 15.01 -21.46 -38.09
N MET A 118 15.14 -20.39 -37.30
CA MET A 118 14.02 -19.79 -36.58
C MET A 118 12.89 -19.35 -37.53
N PHE A 119 13.20 -18.60 -38.59
CA PHE A 119 12.20 -18.11 -39.55
C PHE A 119 11.53 -19.24 -40.34
N LYS A 120 12.24 -20.34 -40.59
CA LYS A 120 11.70 -21.50 -41.34
C LYS A 120 10.87 -22.43 -40.47
N LYS A 121 11.19 -22.52 -39.17
CA LYS A 121 10.58 -23.48 -38.25
C LYS A 121 9.43 -22.89 -37.44
N LEU A 122 9.43 -21.58 -37.19
CA LEU A 122 8.41 -20.90 -36.41
C LEU A 122 7.35 -20.24 -37.31
N ASP A 123 6.15 -20.08 -36.78
CA ASP A 123 5.04 -19.43 -37.47
C ASP A 123 5.13 -17.90 -37.37
N SER A 124 5.74 -17.37 -36.30
CA SER A 124 6.09 -15.96 -36.22
C SER A 124 7.35 -15.72 -35.39
N VAL A 125 8.20 -14.82 -35.86
CA VAL A 125 9.34 -14.28 -35.13
C VAL A 125 9.28 -12.76 -35.27
N GLN A 126 9.22 -12.05 -34.15
CA GLN A 126 9.07 -10.60 -34.11
C GLN A 126 10.10 -9.99 -33.19
N TRP A 127 10.69 -8.89 -33.66
CA TRP A 127 11.63 -8.09 -32.89
C TRP A 127 11.01 -6.73 -32.60
N ARG A 128 11.18 -6.24 -31.38
CA ARG A 128 10.71 -4.92 -30.98
C ARG A 128 11.66 -4.29 -29.98
N TYR A 129 12.08 -3.05 -30.25
CA TYR A 129 12.75 -2.25 -29.24
C TYR A 129 11.72 -1.71 -28.23
N ILE A 130 11.99 -1.89 -26.95
CA ILE A 130 11.19 -1.38 -25.84
C ILE A 130 11.98 -0.23 -25.21
N GLU A 131 11.39 0.97 -25.26
CA GLU A 131 12.01 2.20 -24.78
C GLU A 131 12.55 2.02 -23.36
N LYS A 132 13.81 2.43 -23.14
CA LYS A 132 14.51 2.38 -21.84
C LYS A 132 14.66 0.97 -21.23
N THR A 133 14.30 -0.09 -21.95
CA THR A 133 14.29 -1.46 -21.43
C THR A 133 15.18 -2.39 -22.24
N GLY A 134 15.16 -2.32 -23.57
CA GLY A 134 16.04 -3.13 -24.43
C GLY A 134 15.31 -3.79 -25.59
N MET A 135 15.86 -4.90 -26.08
CA MET A 135 15.31 -5.63 -27.21
C MET A 135 14.44 -6.79 -26.76
N GLN A 136 13.24 -6.86 -27.34
CA GLN A 136 12.30 -7.95 -27.19
C GLN A 136 12.28 -8.82 -28.45
N LEU A 137 12.45 -10.13 -28.26
CA LEU A 137 12.23 -11.19 -29.24
C LEU A 137 10.98 -11.97 -28.87
N THR A 138 9.99 -12.02 -29.73
CA THR A 138 8.79 -12.85 -29.57
C THR A 138 8.74 -13.91 -30.66
N MET A 139 8.72 -15.18 -30.24
CA MET A 139 8.72 -16.37 -31.08
C MET A 139 7.45 -17.18 -30.83
N ARG A 140 6.78 -17.61 -31.89
CA ARG A 140 5.54 -18.38 -31.80
C ARG A 140 5.54 -19.57 -32.72
N LYS A 141 5.10 -20.71 -32.18
CA LYS A 141 4.82 -21.94 -32.91
C LYS A 141 3.37 -22.34 -32.71
N MET A 142 2.64 -22.59 -33.79
CA MET A 142 1.27 -23.11 -33.75
C MET A 142 1.30 -24.62 -33.50
N LEU A 143 0.38 -25.08 -32.65
CA LEU A 143 0.20 -26.50 -32.36
C LEU A 143 -0.86 -27.09 -33.31
N PRO A 144 -0.74 -28.37 -33.71
CA PRO A 144 -1.76 -29.04 -34.52
C PRO A 144 -3.12 -29.05 -33.81
N ALA A 145 -4.21 -28.89 -34.57
CA ALA A 145 -5.59 -28.86 -34.02
C ALA A 145 -6.00 -30.13 -33.24
N SER A 146 -5.30 -31.26 -33.42
CA SER A 146 -5.48 -32.51 -32.67
C SER A 146 -4.64 -32.62 -31.40
N ALA A 147 -3.75 -31.67 -31.13
CA ALA A 147 -2.88 -31.64 -29.95
C ALA A 147 -3.60 -30.88 -28.82
N ALA A 148 -4.46 -31.58 -28.07
CA ALA A 148 -5.05 -31.02 -26.86
C ALA A 148 -3.97 -30.91 -25.77
N VAL A 149 -3.45 -29.71 -25.55
CA VAL A 149 -2.60 -29.44 -24.38
C VAL A 149 -3.46 -29.56 -23.13
N ARG A 150 -3.08 -30.42 -22.19
CA ARG A 150 -3.88 -30.67 -20.98
C ARG A 150 -3.98 -29.41 -20.14
N GLU A 151 -5.19 -28.89 -19.97
CA GLU A 151 -5.50 -27.88 -18.94
C GLU A 151 -5.11 -28.38 -17.55
N ARG A 152 -4.16 -27.69 -16.90
CA ARG A 152 -3.97 -27.75 -15.45
C ARG A 152 -4.05 -26.35 -14.87
N GLY A 153 -5.26 -25.90 -14.60
CA GLY A 153 -5.48 -24.88 -13.59
C GLY A 153 -5.50 -25.50 -12.19
N PRO A 154 -5.09 -24.80 -11.13
CA PRO A 154 -5.48 -25.18 -9.78
C PRO A 154 -7.01 -25.25 -9.73
N LYS A 155 -7.57 -26.41 -9.33
CA LYS A 155 -8.98 -26.52 -8.90
C LYS A 155 -9.14 -25.79 -7.56
N GLY A 156 -9.03 -24.47 -7.59
CA GLY A 156 -9.57 -23.60 -6.56
C GLY A 156 -10.91 -23.12 -7.05
N ALA A 157 -12.00 -23.79 -6.68
CA ALA A 157 -13.30 -23.15 -6.77
C ALA A 157 -13.19 -21.85 -5.97
N ALA A 158 -13.47 -20.70 -6.61
CA ALA A 158 -13.85 -19.51 -5.88
C ALA A 158 -15.05 -19.94 -5.04
N ARG A 159 -14.82 -20.21 -3.75
CA ARG A 159 -15.87 -20.65 -2.86
C ARG A 159 -16.86 -19.48 -2.83
N PRO A 160 -18.12 -19.69 -3.24
CA PRO A 160 -19.10 -18.62 -3.12
C PRO A 160 -19.14 -18.20 -1.65
N GLU A 161 -19.23 -16.89 -1.42
CA GLU A 161 -19.53 -16.30 -0.11
C GLU A 161 -20.93 -16.76 0.33
N SER A 162 -21.06 -18.01 0.75
CA SER A 162 -22.22 -18.46 1.49
C SER A 162 -22.12 -17.83 2.87
N ALA A 163 -23.16 -17.12 3.30
CA ALA A 163 -23.32 -16.74 4.69
C ALA A 163 -23.14 -18.00 5.55
N ALA A 164 -22.01 -18.11 6.22
CA ALA A 164 -21.76 -19.19 7.14
C ALA A 164 -22.61 -18.92 8.39
N GLU A 165 -23.45 -19.86 8.77
CA GLU A 165 -24.12 -19.79 10.07
C GLU A 165 -23.05 -19.90 11.17
N LEU A 166 -23.15 -19.05 12.20
CA LEU A 166 -22.34 -19.23 13.41
C LEU A 166 -22.70 -20.58 14.02
N ALA A 167 -21.81 -21.55 13.89
CA ALA A 167 -21.90 -22.82 14.60
C ALA A 167 -21.29 -22.64 16.00
N GLY A 168 -22.12 -22.53 17.03
CA GLY A 168 -21.69 -22.50 18.44
C GLY A 168 -21.61 -21.10 19.06
N ALA A 169 -21.14 -21.04 20.31
CA ALA A 169 -21.05 -19.80 21.07
C ALA A 169 -19.87 -18.93 20.61
N LEU A 170 -20.09 -17.61 20.57
CA LEU A 170 -19.05 -16.62 20.30
C LEU A 170 -18.54 -16.05 21.62
N SER A 171 -17.22 -16.04 21.81
CA SER A 171 -16.56 -15.33 22.92
C SER A 171 -15.94 -14.04 22.42
N ILE A 172 -16.16 -12.94 23.15
CA ILE A 172 -15.48 -11.65 22.91
C ILE A 172 -14.61 -11.33 24.11
N ARG A 173 -13.30 -11.23 23.88
CA ARG A 173 -12.31 -11.04 24.97
C ARG A 173 -10.95 -10.57 24.45
N PRO A 174 -10.04 -10.12 25.33
CA PRO A 174 -8.66 -9.84 24.95
C PRO A 174 -7.95 -11.08 24.40
N LEU A 175 -7.06 -10.85 23.43
CA LEU A 175 -6.08 -11.82 22.93
C LEU A 175 -5.07 -12.17 24.03
N LYS A 176 -4.72 -13.47 24.17
CA LYS A 176 -3.86 -13.96 25.25
C LYS A 176 -2.75 -14.90 24.80
N THR A 177 -2.93 -15.62 23.70
CA THR A 177 -2.04 -16.73 23.32
C THR A 177 -1.47 -16.59 21.92
N GLU A 178 -0.36 -17.28 21.67
CA GLU A 178 0.27 -17.35 20.34
C GLU A 178 -0.68 -17.94 19.29
N LYS A 179 -1.45 -18.97 19.65
CA LYS A 179 -2.45 -19.58 18.76
C LYS A 179 -3.53 -18.58 18.35
N GLU A 180 -3.98 -17.73 19.28
CA GLU A 180 -4.95 -16.66 18.98
C GLU A 180 -4.34 -15.58 18.10
N ALA A 181 -3.09 -15.19 18.35
CA ALA A 181 -2.38 -14.23 17.49
C ALA A 181 -2.23 -14.73 16.04
N LEU A 182 -1.93 -16.02 15.87
CA LEU A 182 -1.92 -16.65 14.56
C LEU A 182 -3.32 -16.64 13.92
N ALA A 183 -4.36 -16.96 14.68
CA ALA A 183 -5.73 -16.94 14.18
C ALA A 183 -6.20 -15.53 13.76
N VAL A 184 -5.77 -14.47 14.47
CA VAL A 184 -5.98 -13.08 14.05
C VAL A 184 -5.27 -12.78 12.74
N SER A 185 -4.00 -13.22 12.60
CA SER A 185 -3.21 -13.01 11.38
C SER A 185 -3.85 -13.68 10.16
N ILE A 186 -4.32 -14.92 10.32
CA ILE A 186 -5.07 -15.66 9.29
C ILE A 186 -6.37 -14.93 8.95
N CYS A 187 -7.10 -14.45 9.95
CA CYS A 187 -8.33 -13.68 9.73
C CYS A 187 -8.07 -12.39 8.93
N ALA A 188 -7.01 -11.64 9.25
CA ALA A 188 -6.61 -10.46 8.49
C ALA A 188 -6.28 -10.80 7.03
N TYR A 189 -5.53 -11.89 6.81
CA TYR A 189 -5.19 -12.36 5.46
C TYR A 189 -6.43 -12.78 4.66
N ASP A 190 -7.38 -13.45 5.30
CA ASP A 190 -8.62 -13.85 4.64
C ASP A 190 -9.43 -12.63 4.18
N VAL A 191 -9.44 -11.55 4.98
CA VAL A 191 -10.19 -10.32 4.69
C VAL A 191 -9.45 -9.40 3.70
N TYR A 192 -8.15 -9.19 3.86
CA TYR A 192 -7.38 -8.16 3.14
C TYR A 192 -6.15 -8.65 2.38
N LYS A 193 -5.86 -9.95 2.41
CA LYS A 193 -4.65 -10.55 1.82
C LYS A 193 -3.38 -9.91 2.38
N TYR A 194 -2.70 -9.06 1.61
CA TYR A 194 -1.49 -8.35 2.02
C TYR A 194 -1.70 -6.83 2.07
N ALA A 195 -2.94 -6.35 1.95
CA ALA A 195 -3.26 -4.92 1.89
C ALA A 195 -3.43 -4.24 3.27
N TYR A 196 -3.15 -4.95 4.37
CA TYR A 196 -3.34 -4.45 5.75
C TYR A 196 -2.02 -4.08 6.43
N LYS A 197 -2.09 -3.46 7.61
CA LYS A 197 -0.90 -3.09 8.41
C LYS A 197 -0.04 -4.32 8.72
N ASP A 198 1.27 -4.20 8.49
CA ASP A 198 2.27 -5.26 8.62
C ASP A 198 2.21 -6.03 9.95
N VAL A 199 2.12 -5.33 11.09
CA VAL A 199 2.16 -5.95 12.43
C VAL A 199 1.13 -7.06 12.64
N VAL A 200 -0.04 -6.95 11.99
CA VAL A 200 -1.12 -7.95 12.12
C VAL A 200 -0.76 -9.26 11.44
N TYR A 201 0.21 -9.29 10.52
CA TYR A 201 0.68 -10.49 9.84
C TYR A 201 1.87 -11.18 10.52
N TYR A 202 2.35 -10.63 11.65
CA TYR A 202 3.43 -11.21 12.45
C TYR A 202 2.89 -11.65 13.82
N PRO A 203 2.38 -12.89 13.98
CA PRO A 203 1.74 -13.36 15.20
C PRO A 203 2.55 -13.13 16.48
N ALA A 204 3.86 -13.35 16.43
CA ALA A 204 4.75 -13.15 17.57
C ALA A 204 4.82 -11.67 17.99
N GLN A 205 4.99 -10.76 17.02
CA GLN A 205 5.01 -9.32 17.30
C GLN A 205 3.64 -8.82 17.77
N LEU A 206 2.55 -9.34 17.19
CA LEU A 206 1.20 -9.02 17.61
C LEU A 206 0.98 -9.40 19.09
N LEU A 207 1.40 -10.60 19.50
CA LEU A 207 1.31 -11.03 20.89
C LEU A 207 2.19 -10.18 21.80
N GLU A 208 3.43 -9.89 21.40
CA GLU A 208 4.34 -9.02 22.16
C GLU A 208 3.79 -7.60 22.35
N ASP A 209 3.22 -7.01 21.29
CA ASP A 209 2.58 -5.70 21.36
C ASP A 209 1.39 -5.71 22.33
N ASN A 210 0.63 -6.82 22.41
CA ASN A 210 -0.42 -6.99 23.41
C ASN A 210 0.12 -7.12 24.84
N LEU A 211 1.15 -7.96 25.04
CA LEU A 211 1.74 -8.21 26.36
C LEU A 211 2.47 -6.99 26.92
N SER A 212 3.13 -6.20 26.08
CA SER A 212 3.79 -4.94 26.45
C SER A 212 2.80 -3.80 26.71
N GLY A 213 1.52 -4.00 26.38
CA GLY A 213 0.49 -2.97 26.47
C GLY A 213 0.59 -1.91 25.38
N LYS A 214 1.47 -2.06 24.38
CA LYS A 214 1.51 -1.19 23.17
C LYS A 214 0.24 -1.33 22.33
N MET A 215 -0.39 -2.50 22.37
CA MET A 215 -1.66 -2.80 21.74
C MET A 215 -2.60 -3.44 22.76
N LEU A 216 -3.90 -3.26 22.59
CA LEU A 216 -4.90 -4.09 23.23
C LEU A 216 -5.85 -4.60 22.16
N SER A 217 -5.78 -5.90 21.86
CA SER A 217 -6.55 -6.58 20.82
C SER A 217 -7.74 -7.30 21.43
N MET A 218 -8.94 -6.91 21.02
CA MET A 218 -10.18 -7.62 21.29
C MET A 218 -10.46 -8.56 20.12
N ILE A 219 -10.72 -9.83 20.44
CA ILE A 219 -11.03 -10.87 19.46
C ILE A 219 -12.44 -11.41 19.68
N ALA A 220 -13.13 -11.67 18.57
CA ALA A 220 -14.36 -12.46 18.53
C ALA A 220 -13.98 -13.85 18.01
N ILE A 221 -14.05 -14.87 18.87
CA ILE A 221 -13.52 -16.22 18.62
C ILE A 221 -14.58 -17.26 18.91
N ASP A 222 -14.70 -18.26 18.04
CA ASP A 222 -15.61 -19.40 18.24
C ASP A 222 -14.98 -20.52 19.08
N GLU A 223 -15.78 -21.55 19.39
CA GLU A 223 -15.36 -22.72 20.17
C GLU A 223 -14.22 -23.52 19.50
N ALA A 224 -14.10 -23.46 18.17
CA ALA A 224 -13.03 -24.12 17.43
C ALA A 224 -11.70 -23.31 17.46
N GLY A 225 -11.72 -22.10 18.03
CA GLY A 225 -10.57 -21.21 18.09
C GLY A 225 -10.37 -20.38 16.82
N LYS A 226 -11.36 -20.31 15.94
CA LYS A 226 -11.33 -19.46 14.74
C LYS A 226 -11.74 -18.04 15.10
N VAL A 227 -10.87 -17.10 14.75
CA VAL A 227 -11.16 -15.67 14.91
C VAL A 227 -12.08 -15.21 13.78
N ILE A 228 -13.22 -14.65 14.17
CA ILE A 228 -14.26 -14.11 13.29
C ILE A 228 -14.08 -12.59 13.10
N GLY A 229 -13.59 -11.91 14.12
CA GLY A 229 -13.34 -10.48 14.07
C GLY A 229 -12.28 -10.03 15.07
N HIS A 230 -11.71 -8.87 14.79
CA HIS A 230 -10.66 -8.24 15.56
C HIS A 230 -10.89 -6.73 15.60
N TYR A 231 -10.56 -6.13 16.73
CA TYR A 231 -10.50 -4.69 16.91
C TYR A 231 -9.43 -4.37 17.95
N ALA A 232 -8.62 -3.33 17.72
CA ALA A 232 -7.56 -3.01 18.66
C ALA A 232 -7.41 -1.52 18.97
N LEU A 233 -6.96 -1.25 20.18
CA LEU A 233 -6.31 -0.01 20.55
C LEU A 233 -4.80 -0.16 20.28
N VAL A 234 -4.20 0.81 19.60
CA VAL A 234 -2.78 0.80 19.23
C VAL A 234 -2.11 2.10 19.71
N LYS A 235 -0.98 1.96 20.37
CA LYS A 235 -0.10 3.08 20.76
C LYS A 235 1.16 3.10 19.90
N ASN A 236 1.77 4.28 19.73
CA ASN A 236 3.06 4.39 19.05
C ASN A 236 4.18 3.69 19.84
N ALA A 237 4.08 3.73 21.17
CA ALA A 237 4.96 3.01 22.09
C ALA A 237 4.22 2.66 23.39
N PRO A 238 4.68 1.67 24.18
CA PRO A 238 3.99 1.23 25.41
C PRO A 238 3.65 2.37 26.40
N GLN A 239 4.54 3.36 26.53
CA GLN A 239 4.44 4.48 27.46
C GLN A 239 3.54 5.63 26.98
N GLU A 240 3.12 5.62 25.71
CA GLU A 240 2.25 6.66 25.18
C GLU A 240 0.89 6.64 25.86
N ARG A 241 0.31 7.82 26.06
CA ARG A 241 -0.95 7.99 26.81
C ARG A 241 -2.15 8.24 25.90
N ILE A 242 -1.93 8.37 24.60
CA ILE A 242 -2.99 8.45 23.59
C ILE A 242 -2.98 7.18 22.73
N GLY A 243 -4.15 6.54 22.61
CA GLY A 243 -4.33 5.32 21.80
C GLY A 243 -5.18 5.54 20.56
N GLU A 244 -4.76 4.97 19.43
CA GLU A 244 -5.58 4.84 18.22
C GLU A 244 -6.49 3.61 18.36
N LEU A 245 -7.79 3.84 18.42
CA LEU A 245 -8.80 2.81 18.24
C LEU A 245 -8.97 2.54 16.74
N GLY A 246 -8.52 1.37 16.31
CA GLY A 246 -8.43 0.99 14.91
C GLY A 246 -8.15 -0.49 14.73
N ALA A 247 -7.45 -0.82 13.64
CA ALA A 247 -7.11 -2.20 13.29
C ALA A 247 -8.35 -3.15 13.23
N ALA A 248 -9.49 -2.64 12.76
CA ALA A 248 -10.76 -3.36 12.75
C ALA A 248 -10.94 -4.25 11.51
N PHE A 249 -11.37 -5.49 11.72
CA PHE A 249 -11.90 -6.33 10.65
C PHE A 249 -12.84 -7.40 11.19
N VAL A 250 -13.86 -7.71 10.38
CA VAL A 250 -14.78 -8.81 10.60
C VAL A 250 -14.91 -9.55 9.28
N ARG A 251 -14.81 -10.88 9.35
CA ARG A 251 -15.01 -11.78 8.22
C ARG A 251 -16.34 -11.47 7.51
N PRO A 252 -16.38 -11.32 6.17
CA PRO A 252 -17.56 -10.88 5.43
C PRO A 252 -18.82 -11.68 5.75
N GLU A 253 -18.68 -13.00 5.92
CA GLU A 253 -19.79 -13.92 6.14
C GLU A 253 -20.52 -13.67 7.47
N PHE A 254 -19.86 -12.98 8.42
CA PHE A 254 -20.38 -12.76 9.77
C PHE A 254 -20.75 -11.30 10.09
N ARG A 255 -20.68 -10.39 9.10
CA ARG A 255 -20.92 -8.94 9.32
C ARG A 255 -22.34 -8.60 9.79
N LYS A 256 -23.34 -9.46 9.52
CA LYS A 256 -24.74 -9.26 9.94
C LYS A 256 -25.00 -9.55 11.42
N HIS A 257 -24.04 -10.08 12.17
CA HIS A 257 -24.19 -10.44 13.58
C HIS A 257 -23.75 -9.34 14.57
N ASN A 258 -23.60 -8.10 14.10
CA ASN A 258 -23.21 -6.96 14.93
C ASN A 258 -21.87 -7.14 15.69
N ILE A 259 -21.01 -8.06 15.23
CA ILE A 259 -19.76 -8.45 15.91
C ILE A 259 -18.84 -7.25 16.13
N PHE A 260 -18.73 -6.37 15.12
CA PHE A 260 -17.90 -5.17 15.24
C PHE A 260 -18.35 -4.25 16.38
N MET A 261 -19.66 -4.09 16.58
CA MET A 261 -20.15 -3.25 17.68
C MET A 261 -19.91 -3.91 19.04
N GLN A 262 -20.09 -5.24 19.13
CA GLN A 262 -19.77 -5.96 20.37
C GLN A 262 -18.27 -5.89 20.72
N LEU A 263 -17.39 -6.00 19.72
CA LEU A 263 -15.94 -5.79 19.88
C LEU A 263 -15.63 -4.36 20.37
N CYS A 264 -16.31 -3.37 19.82
CA CYS A 264 -16.16 -2.00 20.24
C CYS A 264 -16.65 -1.77 21.67
N ASP A 265 -17.81 -2.29 22.05
CA ASP A 265 -18.34 -2.14 23.40
C ASP A 265 -17.40 -2.81 24.43
N ALA A 266 -16.95 -4.04 24.15
CA ALA A 266 -15.95 -4.74 24.98
C ALA A 266 -14.62 -3.99 25.07
N MET A 267 -14.18 -3.31 23.99
CA MET A 267 -12.98 -2.49 24.01
C MET A 267 -13.09 -1.32 24.99
N HIS A 268 -14.25 -0.64 25.05
CA HIS A 268 -14.44 0.51 25.95
C HIS A 268 -14.50 0.11 27.43
N GLU A 269 -14.91 -1.13 27.73
CA GLU A 269 -14.88 -1.70 29.08
C GLU A 269 -13.46 -2.04 29.54
N ASN A 270 -12.49 -2.15 28.63
CA ASN A 270 -11.12 -2.60 28.91
C ASN A 270 -10.07 -1.48 28.81
N PHE A 271 -10.48 -0.20 28.91
CA PHE A 271 -9.51 0.92 28.96
C PHE A 271 -8.81 1.08 30.30
N GLU A 272 -9.41 0.57 31.38
CA GLU A 272 -8.85 0.67 32.72
C GLU A 272 -7.48 -0.03 32.81
N GLY A 273 -6.54 0.58 33.53
CA GLY A 273 -5.18 0.05 33.70
C GLY A 273 -4.22 0.29 32.53
N LEU A 274 -4.67 0.81 31.38
CA LEU A 274 -3.81 1.08 30.21
C LEU A 274 -3.02 2.39 30.29
N GLY A 275 -3.27 3.22 31.30
CA GLY A 275 -2.58 4.51 31.49
C GLY A 275 -2.91 5.55 30.42
N LEU A 276 -4.11 5.47 29.82
CA LEU A 276 -4.54 6.36 28.75
C LEU A 276 -5.09 7.69 29.28
N ASP A 277 -4.71 8.80 28.65
CA ASP A 277 -5.34 10.11 28.83
C ASP A 277 -6.49 10.32 27.84
N GLY A 278 -6.41 9.70 26.66
CA GLY A 278 -7.38 9.87 25.61
C GLY A 278 -7.25 8.80 24.52
N VAL A 279 -8.28 8.71 23.70
CA VAL A 279 -8.33 7.80 22.55
C VAL A 279 -8.84 8.53 21.34
N PHE A 280 -8.35 8.15 20.17
CA PHE A 280 -8.86 8.64 18.90
C PHE A 280 -9.16 7.51 17.93
N SER A 281 -9.99 7.78 16.93
CA SER A 281 -10.30 6.83 15.86
C SER A 281 -10.50 7.56 14.53
N LEU A 282 -10.34 6.83 13.43
CA LEU A 282 -10.64 7.31 12.09
C LEU A 282 -11.90 6.61 11.60
N SER A 283 -12.94 7.39 11.29
CA SER A 283 -14.17 6.87 10.69
C SER A 283 -14.26 7.34 9.24
N VAL A 284 -14.40 6.41 8.30
CA VAL A 284 -14.52 6.75 6.87
C VAL A 284 -15.79 7.57 6.59
N THR A 285 -15.75 8.41 5.57
CA THR A 285 -16.89 9.23 5.16
C THR A 285 -17.79 8.56 4.12
N SER A 286 -17.50 7.33 3.69
CA SER A 286 -18.37 6.57 2.77
C SER A 286 -19.68 6.09 3.42
N HIS A 287 -19.74 6.06 4.76
CA HIS A 287 -20.93 5.69 5.52
C HIS A 287 -20.93 6.31 6.92
N ALA A 288 -22.12 6.47 7.52
CA ALA A 288 -22.27 7.08 8.85
C ALA A 288 -22.12 6.10 10.04
N SER A 289 -22.04 4.78 9.80
CA SER A 289 -22.12 3.76 10.87
C SER A 289 -21.05 3.92 11.96
N THR A 290 -19.77 4.01 11.56
CA THR A 290 -18.64 4.17 12.49
C THR A 290 -18.59 5.56 13.13
N GLN A 291 -19.07 6.59 12.43
CA GLN A 291 -19.22 7.95 12.96
C GLN A 291 -20.30 8.01 14.06
N ARG A 292 -21.47 7.39 13.82
CA ARG A 292 -22.55 7.25 14.82
C ARG A 292 -22.08 6.54 16.08
N HIS A 293 -21.36 5.44 15.91
CA HIS A 293 -20.81 4.70 17.03
C HIS A 293 -19.76 5.53 17.79
N SER A 294 -18.87 6.24 17.09
CA SER A 294 -17.89 7.14 17.74
C SER A 294 -18.58 8.19 18.62
N GLU A 295 -19.58 8.87 18.08
CA GLU A 295 -20.37 9.88 18.79
C GLU A 295 -21.07 9.28 20.02
N ARG A 296 -21.72 8.11 19.86
CA ARG A 296 -22.40 7.39 20.95
C ARG A 296 -21.46 7.03 22.09
N THR A 297 -20.22 6.66 21.79
CA THR A 297 -19.22 6.34 22.82
C THR A 297 -18.41 7.55 23.30
N GLY A 298 -18.88 8.76 23.01
CA GLY A 298 -18.31 10.01 23.53
C GLY A 298 -17.08 10.52 22.79
N ARG A 299 -16.78 10.01 21.59
CA ARG A 299 -15.72 10.53 20.72
C ARG A 299 -16.29 11.56 19.76
N LYS A 300 -15.85 12.81 19.88
CA LYS A 300 -16.27 13.93 19.03
C LYS A 300 -15.29 14.15 17.89
N THR A 301 -15.78 14.61 16.74
CA THR A 301 -14.91 14.91 15.60
C THR A 301 -14.09 16.18 15.86
N THR A 302 -12.76 16.06 15.82
CA THR A 302 -11.79 17.18 15.99
C THR A 302 -10.98 17.48 14.72
N GLY A 303 -11.16 16.69 13.67
CA GLY A 303 -10.42 16.84 12.41
C GLY A 303 -10.98 16.01 11.27
N ILE A 304 -10.45 16.23 10.07
CA ILE A 304 -10.75 15.46 8.87
C ILE A 304 -9.45 15.23 8.11
N ARG A 305 -9.20 13.98 7.72
CA ARG A 305 -8.09 13.57 6.86
C ARG A 305 -8.64 13.27 5.48
N LEU A 306 -8.43 14.18 4.54
CA LEU A 306 -8.89 14.04 3.16
C LEU A 306 -8.03 13.03 2.41
N ALA A 307 -8.63 12.08 1.69
CA ALA A 307 -7.93 11.11 0.82
C ALA A 307 -6.64 10.53 1.43
N SER A 308 -6.60 10.29 2.75
CA SER A 308 -5.31 10.12 3.46
C SER A 308 -4.83 8.67 3.49
N ALA A 309 -5.75 7.71 3.37
CA ALA A 309 -5.44 6.28 3.32
C ALA A 309 -6.00 5.64 2.04
N PRO A 310 -5.42 4.53 1.56
CA PRO A 310 -6.03 3.72 0.52
C PRO A 310 -7.44 3.27 0.92
N ALA A 311 -8.36 3.23 -0.04
CA ALA A 311 -9.75 2.83 0.17
C ALA A 311 -9.94 1.31 0.26
N VAL A 312 -8.88 0.54 0.52
CA VAL A 312 -8.91 -0.94 0.60
C VAL A 312 -9.86 -1.50 1.68
N PHE A 313 -10.28 -0.65 2.63
CA PHE A 313 -11.24 -0.97 3.68
C PHE A 313 -12.69 -0.61 3.32
N VAL A 314 -12.90 0.00 2.15
CA VAL A 314 -14.21 0.46 1.68
C VAL A 314 -14.74 -0.54 0.66
N GLU A 315 -15.92 -1.07 0.94
CA GLU A 315 -16.59 -2.00 0.04
C GLU A 315 -16.85 -1.36 -1.33
N GLY A 316 -16.47 -2.06 -2.40
CA GLY A 316 -16.63 -1.58 -3.78
C GLY A 316 -15.59 -0.54 -4.25
N ALA A 317 -14.60 -0.21 -3.42
CA ALA A 317 -13.52 0.70 -3.84
C ALA A 317 -12.64 0.09 -4.92
N LYS A 318 -12.23 0.93 -5.88
CA LYS A 318 -11.34 0.53 -6.97
C LYS A 318 -9.87 0.63 -6.54
N PRO A 319 -8.97 -0.17 -7.15
CA PRO A 319 -7.53 -0.01 -6.94
C PRO A 319 -7.08 1.43 -7.17
N GLY A 320 -6.31 1.98 -6.23
CA GLY A 320 -5.81 3.35 -6.27
C GLY A 320 -6.74 4.40 -5.65
N GLU A 321 -8.03 4.09 -5.41
CA GLU A 321 -8.91 5.03 -4.70
C GLU A 321 -8.44 5.24 -3.26
N ARG A 322 -8.65 6.46 -2.77
CA ARG A 322 -8.28 6.88 -1.42
C ARG A 322 -9.53 7.33 -0.67
N VAL A 323 -9.52 7.14 0.64
CA VAL A 323 -10.68 7.40 1.49
C VAL A 323 -10.43 8.59 2.42
N THR A 324 -11.44 9.44 2.52
CA THR A 324 -11.52 10.52 3.52
C THR A 324 -12.07 9.96 4.83
N SER A 325 -11.48 10.39 5.94
CA SER A 325 -11.92 9.97 7.28
C SER A 325 -12.06 11.16 8.22
N VAL A 326 -13.10 11.14 9.05
CA VAL A 326 -13.20 12.04 10.21
C VAL A 326 -12.33 11.50 11.35
N VAL A 327 -11.66 12.41 12.05
CA VAL A 327 -10.83 12.13 13.22
C VAL A 327 -11.67 12.38 14.45
N ASN A 328 -11.97 11.32 15.21
CA ASN A 328 -12.80 11.40 16.41
C ASN A 328 -11.96 11.19 17.66
N TYR A 329 -12.06 12.07 18.64
CA TYR A 329 -11.28 12.06 19.88
C TYR A 329 -12.19 12.01 21.11
N ARG A 330 -11.75 11.29 22.14
CA ARG A 330 -12.34 11.32 23.49
C ARG A 330 -11.25 11.44 24.54
N GLN A 331 -11.40 12.41 25.43
CA GLN A 331 -10.63 12.47 26.67
C GLN A 331 -11.13 11.40 27.64
N LEU A 332 -10.21 10.63 28.23
CA LEU A 332 -10.51 9.62 29.25
C LEU A 332 -10.14 10.08 30.66
N SER A 333 -9.06 10.86 30.78
CA SER A 333 -8.52 11.31 32.07
C SER A 333 -8.60 12.83 32.21
N ARG A 334 -8.73 13.36 33.42
CA ARG A 334 -8.55 14.81 33.63
C ARG A 334 -7.11 15.20 33.31
N ARG A 335 -6.92 16.34 32.67
CA ARG A 335 -5.61 16.91 32.34
C ARG A 335 -5.47 18.32 32.92
N PRO A 336 -4.25 18.79 33.22
CA PRO A 336 -4.03 20.17 33.65
C PRO A 336 -4.40 21.16 32.54
N LEU A 337 -4.74 22.40 32.94
CA LEU A 337 -4.93 23.49 32.00
C LEU A 337 -3.62 23.75 31.25
N LYS A 338 -3.68 23.72 29.92
CA LYS A 338 -2.51 23.92 29.05
C LYS A 338 -2.53 25.30 28.41
N THR A 339 -1.34 25.86 28.20
CA THR A 339 -1.15 27.05 27.36
C THR A 339 -0.89 26.60 25.93
N ILE A 340 -1.68 27.09 24.98
CA ILE A 340 -1.46 26.85 23.56
C ILE A 340 -1.37 28.16 22.75
N TYR A 341 -0.57 28.15 21.70
CA TYR A 341 -0.29 29.27 20.80
C TYR A 341 -0.99 29.00 19.46
N ILE A 342 -2.24 29.42 19.37
CA ILE A 342 -3.10 29.09 18.23
C ILE A 342 -2.80 30.06 17.07
N PRO A 343 -2.52 29.56 15.84
CA PRO A 343 -2.36 30.43 14.69
C PRO A 343 -3.64 31.23 14.42
N GLY A 344 -3.50 32.53 14.13
CA GLY A 344 -4.62 33.46 14.06
C GLY A 344 -5.75 33.00 13.13
N ARG A 345 -5.40 32.50 11.94
CA ARG A 345 -6.37 31.99 10.95
C ARG A 345 -7.18 30.77 11.43
N TYR A 346 -6.66 30.00 12.37
CA TYR A 346 -7.30 28.78 12.88
C TYR A 346 -7.96 28.98 14.24
N ARG A 347 -7.91 30.19 14.81
CA ARG A 347 -8.33 30.46 16.18
C ARG A 347 -9.73 29.93 16.48
N ASP A 348 -10.72 30.34 15.69
CA ASP A 348 -12.12 30.02 15.97
C ASP A 348 -12.42 28.52 15.80
N ILE A 349 -11.87 27.90 14.74
CA ILE A 349 -12.10 26.46 14.49
C ILE A 349 -11.39 25.59 15.54
N VAL A 350 -10.20 25.99 15.99
CA VAL A 350 -9.46 25.31 17.05
C VAL A 350 -10.20 25.43 18.38
N LEU A 351 -10.56 26.63 18.82
CA LEU A 351 -11.29 26.84 20.08
C LEU A 351 -12.64 26.12 20.08
N SER A 352 -13.34 26.11 18.94
CA SER A 352 -14.56 25.34 18.80
C SER A 352 -14.33 23.83 18.96
N ALA A 353 -13.27 23.28 18.38
CA ALA A 353 -12.96 21.86 18.50
C ALA A 353 -12.60 21.47 19.95
N TYR A 354 -11.86 22.31 20.66
CA TYR A 354 -11.57 22.15 22.09
C TYR A 354 -12.83 22.22 22.96
N GLY A 355 -13.75 23.15 22.65
CA GLY A 355 -15.04 23.25 23.30
C GLY A 355 -15.91 22.00 23.09
N ASP A 356 -15.95 21.44 21.87
CA ASP A 356 -16.73 20.24 21.56
C ASP A 356 -16.30 19.02 22.41
N ILE A 357 -14.99 18.88 22.66
CA ILE A 357 -14.41 17.80 23.48
C ILE A 357 -14.33 18.13 24.98
N GLY A 358 -14.81 19.31 25.39
CA GLY A 358 -14.84 19.74 26.79
C GLY A 358 -13.46 19.93 27.41
N LEU A 359 -12.49 20.40 26.62
CA LEU A 359 -11.13 20.67 27.11
C LEU A 359 -10.86 22.18 27.13
N ASP A 360 -10.63 22.70 28.33
CA ASP A 360 -10.19 24.08 28.51
C ASP A 360 -8.72 24.24 28.14
N VAL A 361 -8.40 25.39 27.56
CA VAL A 361 -7.05 25.80 27.18
C VAL A 361 -6.86 27.29 27.44
N ARG A 362 -5.66 27.69 27.84
CA ARG A 362 -5.24 29.08 27.91
C ARG A 362 -4.57 29.45 26.59
N GLN A 363 -4.99 30.54 25.97
CA GLN A 363 -4.28 31.06 24.80
C GLN A 363 -3.03 31.82 25.27
N GLY A 364 -1.85 31.42 24.80
CA GLY A 364 -0.60 32.13 25.04
C GLY A 364 -0.40 33.29 24.07
N SER A 365 0.33 34.31 24.50
CA SER A 365 0.82 35.40 23.63
C SER A 365 2.25 35.08 23.15
N PRO A 366 2.63 35.38 21.90
CA PRO A 366 4.00 35.21 21.42
C PRO A 366 5.08 35.89 22.29
N ASP A 367 4.70 36.98 22.97
CA ASP A 367 5.58 37.76 23.85
C ASP A 367 5.71 37.16 25.26
N GLU A 368 4.91 36.16 25.61
CA GLU A 368 5.00 35.48 26.90
C GLU A 368 6.10 34.43 26.90
N GLU A 369 6.90 34.41 27.97
CA GLU A 369 7.78 33.27 28.20
C GLU A 369 6.95 31.98 28.39
N PRO A 370 7.27 30.92 27.64
CA PRO A 370 6.56 29.65 27.78
C PRO A 370 6.78 29.06 29.18
N ALA A 371 5.69 28.66 29.83
CA ALA A 371 5.67 28.20 31.23
C ALA A 371 6.38 26.84 31.47
N GLY A 372 7.07 26.27 30.49
CA GLY A 372 7.71 24.96 30.57
C GLY A 372 8.76 24.74 29.48
N SER A 373 9.37 23.56 29.46
CA SER A 373 10.39 23.22 28.47
C SER A 373 9.80 23.16 27.07
N VAL A 374 10.33 24.00 26.19
CA VAL A 374 10.00 24.02 24.77
C VAL A 374 10.77 22.90 24.09
N LEU A 375 10.04 21.93 23.52
CA LEU A 375 10.66 20.93 22.66
C LEU A 375 11.07 21.60 21.35
N GLN A 376 12.06 21.05 20.67
CA GLN A 376 12.53 21.57 19.39
C GLN A 376 12.84 20.41 18.45
N GLY A 377 12.73 20.69 17.16
CA GLY A 377 13.07 19.75 16.10
C GLY A 377 11.91 19.41 15.19
N VAL A 378 12.25 18.65 14.17
CA VAL A 378 11.33 18.15 13.16
C VAL A 378 11.60 16.68 12.97
N SER A 379 10.56 15.86 12.95
CA SER A 379 10.64 14.44 12.62
C SER A 379 9.74 14.13 11.42
N CYS A 380 10.09 13.10 10.66
CA CYS A 380 9.29 12.62 9.54
C CYS A 380 9.31 11.10 9.51
N LYS A 381 8.12 10.49 9.35
CA LYS A 381 7.94 9.06 9.17
C LYS A 381 7.13 8.81 7.90
N ASN A 382 7.68 7.98 7.02
CA ASN A 382 7.03 7.61 5.76
C ASN A 382 6.43 6.22 5.84
N ASP A 383 5.20 6.11 5.34
CA ASP A 383 4.44 4.89 5.16
C ASP A 383 4.25 4.69 3.66
N PHE A 384 5.18 3.94 3.05
CA PHE A 384 5.20 3.73 1.59
C PHE A 384 4.05 2.85 1.12
N VAL A 385 3.53 1.96 1.97
CA VAL A 385 2.38 1.11 1.65
C VAL A 385 1.13 1.97 1.46
N TRP A 386 0.90 2.94 2.34
CA TRP A 386 -0.24 3.87 2.22
C TRP A 386 0.07 5.14 1.45
N ARG A 387 1.31 5.31 1.00
CA ARG A 387 1.85 6.54 0.38
C ARG A 387 1.52 7.78 1.24
N ARG A 388 1.80 7.69 2.55
CA ARG A 388 1.55 8.75 3.52
C ARG A 388 2.80 9.14 4.31
N SER A 389 3.08 10.43 4.38
CA SER A 389 4.12 10.99 5.25
C SER A 389 3.48 11.63 6.48
N SER A 390 4.05 11.38 7.65
CA SER A 390 3.68 12.03 8.91
C SER A 390 4.87 12.83 9.42
N MET A 391 4.70 14.14 9.53
CA MET A 391 5.71 15.08 10.01
C MET A 391 5.28 15.67 11.35
N GLU A 392 6.21 15.82 12.28
CA GLU A 392 5.99 16.52 13.54
C GLU A 392 6.98 17.66 13.66
N VAL A 393 6.49 18.86 14.00
CA VAL A 393 7.33 20.05 14.19
C VAL A 393 7.10 20.57 15.60
N TYR A 394 8.16 20.50 16.41
CA TYR A 394 8.18 20.98 17.79
C TYR A 394 8.67 22.42 17.89
N GLY A 395 9.11 23.04 16.79
CA GLY A 395 9.64 24.42 16.75
C GLY A 395 11.14 24.52 16.96
N GLY A 396 11.61 25.72 17.29
CA GLY A 396 13.03 26.04 17.47
C GLY A 396 13.74 26.48 16.18
N PRO A 397 15.05 26.80 16.29
CA PRO A 397 15.85 27.33 15.18
C PRO A 397 15.81 26.42 13.95
N ASN A 398 15.64 27.02 12.76
CA ASN A 398 15.60 26.34 11.47
C ASN A 398 14.49 25.28 11.31
N SER A 399 13.45 25.28 12.16
CA SER A 399 12.31 24.37 12.05
C SER A 399 11.61 24.46 10.69
N GLN A 400 11.43 25.68 10.15
CA GLN A 400 10.85 25.92 8.82
C GLN A 400 11.71 25.31 7.70
N GLY A 401 13.02 25.53 7.72
CA GLY A 401 13.93 24.95 6.72
C GLY A 401 13.96 23.42 6.75
N LYS A 402 13.92 22.80 7.94
CA LYS A 402 13.80 21.34 8.07
C LYS A 402 12.46 20.81 7.59
N LEU A 403 11.36 21.50 7.92
CA LEU A 403 10.03 21.17 7.42
C LEU A 403 9.99 21.20 5.88
N GLN A 404 10.56 22.24 5.28
CA GLN A 404 10.65 22.35 3.82
C GLN A 404 11.45 21.19 3.21
N ALA A 405 12.62 20.86 3.76
CA ALA A 405 13.42 19.75 3.24
C ALA A 405 12.68 18.40 3.31
N TYR A 406 11.98 18.11 4.42
CA TYR A 406 11.17 16.89 4.52
C TYR A 406 9.97 16.91 3.58
N PHE A 407 9.35 18.08 3.39
CA PHE A 407 8.26 18.27 2.44
C PHE A 407 8.71 17.98 1.00
N GLU A 408 9.81 18.57 0.56
CA GLU A 408 10.41 18.33 -0.77
C GLU A 408 10.73 16.85 -0.98
N LEU A 409 11.37 16.20 0.01
CA LEU A 409 11.65 14.76 -0.04
C LEU A 409 10.37 13.91 -0.16
N ALA A 410 9.29 14.27 0.54
CA ALA A 410 8.01 13.56 0.45
C ALA A 410 7.34 13.74 -0.94
N LEU A 411 7.51 14.90 -1.57
CA LEU A 411 7.07 15.13 -2.95
C LEU A 411 7.86 14.27 -3.95
N GLU A 412 9.19 14.23 -3.82
CA GLU A 412 10.07 13.39 -4.64
C GLU A 412 9.73 11.90 -4.53
N GLN A 413 9.41 11.45 -3.31
CA GLN A 413 8.96 10.09 -3.02
C GLN A 413 7.51 9.81 -3.44
N LYS A 414 6.84 10.77 -4.08
CA LYS A 414 5.45 10.67 -4.57
C LYS A 414 4.47 10.25 -3.49
N MET A 415 4.67 10.75 -2.27
CA MET A 415 3.76 10.53 -1.16
C MET A 415 2.44 11.26 -1.47
N ALA A 416 1.32 10.54 -1.47
CA ALA A 416 0.02 11.04 -1.89
C ALA A 416 -0.61 11.98 -0.86
N SER A 417 -0.38 11.70 0.43
CA SER A 417 -0.86 12.51 1.55
C SER A 417 0.29 12.81 2.51
N ILE A 418 0.46 14.07 2.87
CA ILE A 418 1.43 14.50 3.89
C ILE A 418 0.64 15.11 5.04
N VAL A 419 0.77 14.56 6.24
CA VAL A 419 0.13 15.06 7.47
C VAL A 419 1.20 15.70 8.32
N LEU A 420 0.97 16.94 8.73
CA LEU A 420 1.85 17.73 9.57
C LEU A 420 1.19 17.96 10.94
N ALA A 421 1.90 17.63 12.01
CA ALA A 421 1.53 17.97 13.37
C ALA A 421 2.44 19.08 13.89
N VAL A 422 1.88 20.26 14.17
CA VAL A 422 2.59 21.40 14.75
C VAL A 422 2.28 21.44 16.25
N ASP A 423 3.33 21.47 17.07
CA ASP A 423 3.22 21.56 18.53
C ASP A 423 2.58 22.88 18.97
N LEU A 424 1.32 22.83 19.40
CA LEU A 424 0.55 24.00 19.82
C LEU A 424 1.04 24.57 21.15
N GLU A 425 1.83 23.84 21.92
CA GLU A 425 2.41 24.30 23.18
C GLU A 425 3.77 24.98 22.98
N ASN A 426 4.17 25.28 21.73
CA ASN A 426 5.34 26.08 21.39
C ASN A 426 4.91 27.48 20.84
N PRO A 427 5.51 28.59 21.31
CA PRO A 427 5.28 29.94 20.77
C PRO A 427 5.49 30.12 19.26
N ASP A 428 6.32 29.30 18.63
CA ASP A 428 6.60 29.30 17.19
C ASP A 428 5.44 28.74 16.35
N ALA A 429 4.46 28.08 16.97
CA ALA A 429 3.38 27.38 16.25
C ALA A 429 2.64 28.26 15.23
N PRO A 430 2.28 29.54 15.52
CA PRO A 430 1.71 30.44 14.52
C PRO A 430 2.61 30.65 13.30
N LEU A 431 3.91 30.88 13.51
CA LEU A 431 4.87 31.12 12.42
C LEU A 431 5.08 29.87 11.56
N ILE A 432 5.13 28.70 12.18
CA ILE A 432 5.29 27.41 11.49
C ILE A 432 4.02 27.09 10.68
N ALA A 433 2.84 27.32 11.25
CA ALA A 433 1.58 27.06 10.57
C ALA A 433 1.37 27.98 9.35
N GLU A 434 1.74 29.26 9.44
CA GLU A 434 1.70 30.17 8.29
C GLU A 434 2.72 29.76 7.22
N PHE A 435 3.93 29.37 7.61
CA PHE A 435 4.93 28.85 6.66
C PHE A 435 4.44 27.58 5.95
N ALA A 436 3.90 26.62 6.70
CA ALA A 436 3.32 25.40 6.13
C ALA A 436 2.14 25.72 5.19
N SER A 437 1.30 26.71 5.53
CA SER A 437 0.23 27.17 4.65
C SER A 437 0.78 27.72 3.34
N GLY A 438 1.90 28.46 3.39
CA GLY A 438 2.64 28.93 2.20
C GLY A 438 3.16 27.80 1.30
N LEU A 439 3.50 26.64 1.87
CA LEU A 439 3.86 25.43 1.12
C LEU A 439 2.63 24.69 0.54
N GLY A 440 1.42 25.15 0.88
CA GLY A 440 0.17 24.57 0.41
C GLY A 440 -0.49 23.57 1.36
N PHE A 441 -0.01 23.47 2.61
CA PHE A 441 -0.75 22.75 3.63
C PHE A 441 -2.03 23.50 4.02
N PHE A 442 -3.06 22.77 4.43
CA PHE A 442 -4.33 23.30 4.89
C PHE A 442 -4.74 22.65 6.22
N TYR A 443 -5.67 23.26 6.96
CA TYR A 443 -6.17 22.74 8.22
C TYR A 443 -6.73 21.32 8.09
N SER A 444 -6.44 20.43 9.02
CA SER A 444 -7.00 19.07 9.04
C SER A 444 -7.47 18.62 10.44
N GLY A 445 -7.40 19.52 11.43
CA GLY A 445 -7.93 19.29 12.76
C GLY A 445 -6.99 19.68 13.90
N VAL A 446 -7.39 19.32 15.11
CA VAL A 446 -6.55 19.34 16.31
C VAL A 446 -6.56 17.98 16.99
N MET A 447 -5.47 17.67 17.66
CA MET A 447 -5.34 16.44 18.42
C MET A 447 -4.65 16.71 19.77
N PRO A 448 -5.41 16.66 20.88
CA PRO A 448 -4.85 16.79 22.20
C PRO A 448 -3.91 15.64 22.55
N GLY A 449 -2.78 15.95 23.18
CA GLY A 449 -1.87 14.97 23.76
C GLY A 449 -1.15 13.99 22.82
N CYS A 450 -1.24 14.15 21.49
CA CYS A 450 -0.70 13.15 20.57
C CYS A 450 0.79 13.29 20.26
N LEU A 451 1.40 14.42 20.60
CA LEU A 451 2.84 14.65 20.42
C LEU A 451 3.62 14.21 21.64
N LYS A 452 4.94 14.05 21.46
CA LYS A 452 5.87 13.63 22.52
C LYS A 452 5.67 14.44 23.81
N GLY A 453 5.64 13.73 24.94
CA GLY A 453 5.39 14.35 26.25
C GLY A 453 3.90 14.66 26.49
N GLY A 454 3.01 14.11 25.67
CA GLY A 454 1.58 14.35 25.76
C GLY A 454 1.22 15.76 25.32
N ARG A 455 1.90 16.30 24.30
CA ARG A 455 1.70 17.67 23.79
C ARG A 455 0.54 17.76 22.80
N ASP A 456 -0.14 18.90 22.78
CA ASP A 456 -1.26 19.16 21.87
C ASP A 456 -0.77 19.56 20.47
N ALA A 457 -1.45 19.08 19.43
CA ALA A 457 -1.08 19.35 18.04
C ALA A 457 -2.18 20.04 17.24
N LEU A 458 -1.76 20.99 16.41
CA LEU A 458 -2.49 21.39 15.22
C LEU A 458 -2.13 20.42 14.10
N HIS A 459 -3.13 19.79 13.49
CA HIS A 459 -2.92 18.97 12.31
C HIS A 459 -3.20 19.78 11.04
N MET A 460 -2.24 19.78 10.14
CA MET A 460 -2.36 20.29 8.78
C MET A 460 -2.10 19.15 7.77
N GLN A 461 -2.61 19.30 6.56
CA GLN A 461 -2.46 18.28 5.52
C GLN A 461 -2.08 18.92 4.18
N TYR A 462 -1.32 18.18 3.38
CA TYR A 462 -1.08 18.44 1.96
C TYR A 462 -1.45 17.20 1.14
N LEU A 463 -2.08 17.41 -0.02
CA LEU A 463 -2.40 16.36 -0.99
C LEU A 463 -1.56 16.55 -2.25
N ASN A 464 -0.86 15.50 -2.65
CA ASN A 464 0.05 15.52 -3.79
C ASN A 464 -0.62 14.90 -5.02
N GLY A 465 -1.36 15.74 -5.76
CA GLY A 465 -2.07 15.31 -6.97
C GLY A 465 -3.38 14.54 -6.73
N GLU A 466 -3.74 14.29 -5.47
CA GLU A 466 -5.02 13.68 -5.10
C GLU A 466 -6.13 14.74 -5.05
N THR A 467 -7.28 14.43 -5.64
CA THR A 467 -8.48 15.28 -5.58
C THR A 467 -9.59 14.60 -4.79
N VAL A 468 -10.50 15.40 -4.27
CA VAL A 468 -11.53 14.94 -3.33
C VAL A 468 -12.92 15.24 -3.86
N ASP A 469 -13.71 14.19 -4.07
CA ASP A 469 -15.12 14.28 -4.42
C ASP A 469 -16.00 14.25 -3.15
N THR A 470 -16.56 15.40 -2.78
CA THR A 470 -17.41 15.55 -1.59
C THR A 470 -18.80 14.95 -1.78
N SER A 471 -19.27 14.72 -3.01
CA SER A 471 -20.63 14.21 -3.27
C SER A 471 -20.86 12.80 -2.73
N LYS A 472 -19.77 12.05 -2.50
CA LYS A 472 -19.79 10.69 -1.95
C LYS A 472 -19.61 10.65 -0.44
N MET A 473 -19.47 11.81 0.21
CA MET A 473 -19.19 11.89 1.64
C MET A 473 -20.47 12.05 2.46
N ILE A 474 -20.52 11.28 3.54
CA ILE A 474 -21.55 11.36 4.56
C ILE A 474 -20.86 11.84 5.84
N LEU A 475 -21.18 13.06 6.26
CA LEU A 475 -20.70 13.66 7.51
C LEU A 475 -21.82 13.64 8.53
N TYR A 476 -21.64 12.86 9.60
CA TYR A 476 -22.70 12.62 10.58
C TYR A 476 -22.86 13.75 11.61
N THR A 477 -21.76 14.25 12.16
CA THR A 477 -21.75 15.24 13.25
C THR A 477 -21.69 16.67 12.71
N ASP A 478 -22.20 17.63 13.50
CA ASP A 478 -22.11 19.04 13.13
C ASP A 478 -20.68 19.57 13.19
N SER A 479 -19.85 19.04 14.10
CA SER A 479 -18.42 19.35 14.13
C SER A 479 -17.71 18.87 12.86
N ALA A 480 -18.04 17.69 12.32
CA ALA A 480 -17.50 17.23 11.03
C ALA A 480 -17.90 18.14 9.86
N LYS A 481 -19.17 18.56 9.79
CA LYS A 481 -19.65 19.48 8.74
C LYS A 481 -18.93 20.82 8.81
N ARG A 482 -18.86 21.41 10.01
CA ARG A 482 -18.16 22.68 10.27
C ARG A 482 -16.68 22.63 9.88
N ILE A 483 -15.99 21.54 10.21
CA ILE A 483 -14.58 21.36 9.84
C ILE A 483 -14.45 21.22 8.32
N MET A 484 -15.31 20.44 7.66
CA MET A 484 -15.28 20.31 6.20
C MET A 484 -15.53 21.66 5.52
N ASP A 485 -16.52 22.43 5.96
CA ASP A 485 -16.82 23.76 5.41
C ASP A 485 -15.63 24.71 5.56
N PHE A 486 -14.91 24.64 6.68
CA PHE A 486 -13.68 25.40 6.87
C PHE A 486 -12.61 24.99 5.85
N ILE A 487 -12.36 23.69 5.69
CA ILE A 487 -11.35 23.16 4.77
C ILE A 487 -11.69 23.51 3.31
N MET A 488 -12.96 23.41 2.91
CA MET A 488 -13.41 23.75 1.56
C MET A 488 -13.17 25.22 1.22
N ARG A 489 -13.35 26.13 2.19
CA ARG A 489 -13.04 27.56 1.99
C ARG A 489 -11.54 27.84 1.95
N GLU A 490 -10.76 27.14 2.77
CA GLU A 490 -9.32 27.37 2.85
C GLU A 490 -8.55 26.77 1.65
N ALA A 491 -8.94 25.59 1.18
CA ALA A 491 -8.23 24.84 0.16
C ALA A 491 -9.14 24.40 -1.00
N PRO A 492 -9.78 25.33 -1.73
CA PRO A 492 -10.71 25.00 -2.81
C PRO A 492 -10.08 24.10 -3.89
N ARG A 493 -8.79 24.31 -4.18
CA ARG A 493 -8.00 23.51 -5.14
C ARG A 493 -8.02 22.00 -4.89
N VAL A 494 -8.26 21.55 -3.66
CA VAL A 494 -8.32 20.13 -3.30
C VAL A 494 -9.59 19.46 -3.86
N PHE A 495 -10.63 20.26 -4.12
CA PHE A 495 -11.96 19.82 -4.55
C PHE A 495 -12.22 20.09 -6.03
N GLU A 496 -11.33 20.83 -6.70
CA GLU A 496 -11.39 21.06 -8.13
C GLU A 496 -10.92 19.81 -8.88
N LYS A 497 -11.69 19.38 -9.88
CA LYS A 497 -11.26 18.30 -10.78
C LYS A 497 -10.15 18.85 -11.69
N GLY A 498 -8.90 18.69 -11.29
CA GLY A 498 -7.75 18.95 -12.15
C GLY A 498 -7.54 17.83 -13.17
N GLU A 499 -7.19 18.19 -14.41
CA GLU A 499 -6.54 17.25 -15.33
C GLU A 499 -5.23 16.76 -14.69
N PRO A 500 -4.91 15.45 -14.73
CA PRO A 500 -3.67 14.94 -14.16
C PRO A 500 -2.48 15.62 -14.84
N ARG A 501 -1.64 16.30 -14.04
CA ARG A 501 -0.34 16.82 -14.49
C ARG A 501 0.69 15.71 -14.66
#